data_AF-A0A6N6VMZ3-F1
#
_entry.id   AF-A0A6N6VMZ3-F1
#
_cell.length_a   1.000
_cell.length_b   1.000
_cell.length_c   1.000
_cell.angle_alpha   90.00
_cell.angle_beta   90.00
_cell.angle_gamma   90.00
#
_symmetry.space_group_name_H-M   'P 1'
#
loop_
_entity.id
_entity.type
_entity.pdbx_description
1 polymer ?
#
loop_
_entity_poly.entity_id
_entity_poly.type
_entity_poly.pdbx_seq_one_letter_code
_entity_poly.pdbx_strand_id
1 'polypeptide(L)'
;MAFWHNSRYEDVEKSSTGDPMRGLPHKEFPWLLGYAIFLDYVNDEWHYEFSCLGISPDKNKNKVKASLFMIAESQVSKVNLKQIGISSDRLDSMNVSSWNYLEEKYTCEIICEFAKIEQEAKIITEKWIGLIKKKYSLELKSKKLIDKIRSARISGFSE
;
A
#
# COMPACT_ATOMS: atom_id res chain seq x y z
N MET A 1 11.47 -18.65 11.27
CA MET A 1 12.29 -17.84 10.33
C MET A 1 11.63 -16.49 10.22
N ALA A 2 12.27 -15.45 10.75
CA ALA A 2 11.74 -14.10 10.80
C ALA A 2 11.76 -13.48 9.39
N PHE A 3 10.59 -13.35 8.76
CA PHE A 3 10.45 -12.84 7.39
C PHE A 3 10.30 -11.30 7.33
N TRP A 4 10.41 -10.61 8.48
CA TRP A 4 10.17 -9.18 8.62
C TRP A 4 11.25 -8.49 9.44
N HIS A 5 12.52 -8.75 9.11
CA HIS A 5 13.60 -7.82 9.46
C HIS A 5 13.82 -6.89 8.27
N ASN A 6 13.09 -5.77 8.27
CA ASN A 6 13.29 -4.69 7.32
C ASN A 6 14.42 -3.79 7.87
N SER A 7 15.65 -4.07 7.45
CA SER A 7 16.90 -3.41 7.89
C SER A 7 16.90 -1.89 7.68
N ARG A 8 15.94 -1.36 6.92
CA ARG A 8 15.79 0.07 6.64
C ARG A 8 15.35 0.90 7.86
N TYR A 9 14.79 0.27 8.90
CA TYR A 9 14.18 0.96 10.05
C TYR A 9 15.12 1.13 11.27
N GLU A 10 16.20 0.35 11.38
CA GLU A 10 17.12 0.44 12.54
C GLU A 10 18.00 1.71 12.53
N ASP A 11 18.16 2.34 11.36
CA ASP A 11 18.98 3.54 11.20
C ASP A 11 18.19 4.84 11.46
N VAL A 12 16.87 4.82 11.29
CA VAL A 12 16.01 6.01 11.37
C VAL A 12 15.73 6.44 12.82
N GLU A 13 15.70 5.50 13.78
CA GLU A 13 15.42 5.81 15.19
C GLU A 13 16.56 6.55 15.91
N LYS A 14 17.76 6.62 15.33
CA LYS A 14 18.97 7.11 16.03
C LYS A 14 19.22 8.62 15.94
N SER A 15 18.51 9.39 15.12
CA SER A 15 19.06 10.65 14.59
C SER A 15 18.34 11.98 14.89
N SER A 16 17.32 12.07 15.75
CA SER A 16 16.53 13.32 15.89
C SER A 16 16.77 14.14 17.18
N THR A 17 17.68 15.11 17.15
CA THR A 17 17.68 16.26 18.10
C THR A 17 18.11 17.59 17.43
N GLY A 18 17.20 18.58 17.37
CA GLY A 18 17.50 20.03 17.33
C GLY A 18 17.40 20.81 16.00
N ASP A 19 16.68 21.95 16.04
CA ASP A 19 16.52 23.05 15.04
C ASP A 19 15.34 22.93 14.02
N PRO A 20 14.33 23.85 14.01
CA PRO A 20 13.07 23.67 13.24
C PRO A 20 13.20 23.71 11.71
N MET A 21 14.31 24.21 11.17
CA MET A 21 14.57 24.26 9.71
C MET A 21 15.93 23.70 9.30
N ARG A 22 16.84 23.44 10.25
CA ARG A 22 18.08 22.66 10.00
C ARG A 22 17.93 21.17 10.34
N GLY A 23 16.88 20.79 11.06
CA GLY A 23 16.51 19.41 11.38
C GLY A 23 15.40 18.83 10.49
N LEU A 24 15.01 19.50 9.40
CA LEU A 24 14.21 18.85 8.37
C LEU A 24 15.12 17.85 7.65
N PRO A 25 14.79 16.55 7.61
CA PRO A 25 15.57 15.56 6.90
C PRO A 25 15.47 15.87 5.41
N HIS A 26 16.32 16.77 4.93
CA HIS A 26 16.69 16.82 3.54
C HIS A 26 17.42 15.50 3.25
N LYS A 27 16.64 14.45 2.89
CA LYS A 27 16.94 13.37 1.92
C LYS A 27 16.33 11.99 2.22
N GLU A 28 15.56 11.79 3.28
CA GLU A 28 14.94 10.47 3.51
C GLU A 28 13.47 10.45 3.06
N PHE A 29 13.26 10.73 1.77
CA PHE A 29 12.04 10.31 1.11
C PHE A 29 12.20 8.84 0.68
N PRO A 30 11.15 8.01 0.80
CA PRO A 30 9.78 8.35 1.18
C PRO A 30 9.61 8.60 2.69
N TRP A 31 8.90 9.66 3.05
CA TRP A 31 8.48 9.93 4.43
C TRP A 31 7.17 9.17 4.70
N LEU A 32 7.23 8.13 5.51
CA LEU A 32 6.05 7.38 5.93
C LEU A 32 5.15 8.26 6.81
N LEU A 33 3.93 8.51 6.34
CA LEU A 33 2.93 9.32 7.05
C LEU A 33 1.97 8.45 7.86
N GLY A 34 1.80 7.19 7.47
CA GLY A 34 0.99 6.23 8.20
C GLY A 34 0.96 4.85 7.58
N TYR A 35 0.68 3.87 8.42
CA TYR A 35 0.37 2.50 8.02
C TYR A 35 -0.77 2.00 8.90
N ALA A 36 -1.70 1.24 8.32
CA ALA A 36 -2.76 0.60 9.08
C ALA A 36 -3.43 -0.51 8.27
N ILE A 37 -4.42 -1.14 8.90
CA ILE A 37 -5.30 -2.12 8.26
C ILE A 37 -6.73 -1.59 8.12
N PHE A 38 -7.44 -2.07 7.11
CA PHE A 38 -8.88 -1.92 7.01
C PHE A 38 -9.53 -3.13 6.35
N LEU A 39 -10.83 -3.32 6.61
CA LEU A 39 -11.62 -4.34 5.94
C LEU A 39 -12.37 -3.75 4.74
N ASP A 40 -12.37 -4.46 3.62
CA ASP A 40 -13.30 -4.18 2.53
C ASP A 40 -14.72 -4.68 2.83
N TYR A 41 -15.66 -4.43 1.92
CA TYR A 41 -17.07 -4.78 2.14
C TYR A 41 -17.36 -6.28 2.12
N VAL A 42 -16.39 -7.11 1.71
CA VAL A 42 -16.50 -8.57 1.79
C VAL A 42 -15.58 -9.13 2.87
N ASN A 43 -15.12 -8.27 3.79
CA ASN A 43 -14.33 -8.59 4.97
C ASN A 43 -12.94 -9.19 4.68
N ASP A 44 -12.34 -8.91 3.52
CA ASP A 44 -10.90 -9.15 3.38
C ASP A 44 -10.12 -7.99 4.00
N GLU A 45 -9.02 -8.35 4.65
CA GLU A 45 -8.11 -7.40 5.27
C GLU A 45 -7.16 -6.81 4.24
N TRP A 46 -7.06 -5.48 4.27
CA TRP A 46 -6.15 -4.69 3.47
C TRP A 46 -5.16 -4.01 4.40
N HIS A 47 -3.87 -4.19 4.11
CA HIS A 47 -2.80 -3.41 4.69
C HIS A 47 -2.55 -2.22 3.78
N TYR A 48 -2.36 -1.04 4.32
CA TYR A 48 -1.93 0.10 3.52
C TYR A 48 -0.78 0.83 4.17
N GLU A 49 0.08 1.36 3.33
CA GLU A 49 1.12 2.30 3.68
C GLU A 49 0.92 3.57 2.87
N PHE A 50 1.08 4.69 3.53
CA PHE A 50 0.91 5.99 2.91
C PHE A 50 2.09 6.90 3.27
N SER A 51 2.69 7.47 2.24
CA SER A 51 3.96 8.18 2.32
C SER A 51 3.95 9.47 1.50
N CYS A 52 4.73 10.45 1.92
CA CYS A 52 5.13 11.56 1.06
C CYS A 52 6.40 11.16 0.30
N LEU A 53 6.40 11.25 -1.03
CA LEU A 53 7.54 10.91 -1.88
C LEU A 53 8.48 12.10 -2.12
N GLY A 54 8.02 13.32 -1.85
CA GLY A 54 8.81 14.52 -2.07
C GLY A 54 8.03 15.80 -1.80
N ILE A 55 8.75 16.85 -1.43
CA ILE A 55 8.20 18.18 -1.20
C ILE A 55 9.04 19.19 -1.98
N SER A 56 8.40 20.09 -2.72
CA SER A 56 9.04 21.20 -3.40
C SER A 56 8.36 22.53 -3.06
N PRO A 57 9.10 23.65 -3.03
CA PRO A 57 8.50 24.96 -2.77
C PRO A 57 7.54 25.34 -3.91
N ASP A 58 6.35 25.86 -3.57
CA ASP A 58 5.43 26.41 -4.55
C ASP A 58 5.81 27.86 -4.90
N LYS A 59 5.37 28.36 -6.08
CA LYS A 59 5.61 29.74 -6.49
C LYS A 59 4.92 30.77 -5.56
N ASN A 60 3.89 30.35 -4.84
CA ASN A 60 3.23 31.16 -3.82
C ASN A 60 4.02 31.11 -2.50
N LYS A 61 4.32 32.29 -1.94
CA LYS A 61 5.00 32.41 -0.64
C LYS A 61 4.23 31.60 0.43
N ASN A 62 4.97 30.79 1.20
CA ASN A 62 4.51 29.94 2.32
C ASN A 62 3.75 28.63 1.96
N LYS A 63 3.73 28.20 0.70
CA LYS A 63 3.17 26.90 0.32
C LYS A 63 4.22 25.96 -0.26
N VAL A 64 3.96 24.67 -0.13
CA VAL A 64 4.76 23.61 -0.70
C VAL A 64 3.87 22.67 -1.51
N LYS A 65 4.45 22.13 -2.58
CA LYS A 65 3.88 21.05 -3.36
C LYS A 65 4.41 19.73 -2.81
N ALA A 66 3.53 18.90 -2.25
CA ALA A 66 3.87 17.58 -1.73
C ALA A 66 3.34 16.48 -2.66
N SER A 67 4.18 15.51 -2.98
CA SER A 67 3.80 14.28 -3.70
C SER A 67 3.47 13.21 -2.67
N LEU A 68 2.26 12.67 -2.74
CA LEU A 68 1.72 11.69 -1.82
C LEU A 68 1.48 10.37 -2.55
N PHE A 69 1.76 9.27 -1.88
CA PHE A 69 1.66 7.92 -2.42
C PHE A 69 1.07 6.96 -1.40
N MET A 70 0.07 6.18 -1.81
CA MET A 70 -0.44 5.05 -1.03
C MET A 70 -0.23 3.75 -1.82
N ILE A 71 0.22 2.72 -1.11
CA ILE A 71 0.10 1.34 -1.55
C ILE A 71 -0.85 0.62 -0.59
N ALA A 72 -1.78 -0.15 -1.13
CA ALA A 72 -2.70 -0.97 -0.37
C ALA A 72 -2.69 -2.39 -0.93
N GLU A 73 -2.55 -3.36 -0.04
CA GLU A 73 -2.25 -4.75 -0.34
C GLU A 73 -3.20 -5.66 0.43
N SER A 74 -3.67 -6.74 -0.21
CA SER A 74 -4.55 -7.71 0.43
C SER A 74 -4.31 -9.11 -0.11
N GLN A 75 -4.50 -10.11 0.75
CA GLN A 75 -4.66 -11.50 0.33
C GLN A 75 -6.13 -11.87 0.48
N VAL A 76 -6.74 -12.37 -0.59
CA VAL A 76 -8.13 -12.83 -0.54
C VAL A 76 -8.25 -13.97 0.47
N SER A 77 -9.13 -13.83 1.45
CA SER A 77 -9.29 -14.80 2.53
C SER A 77 -9.76 -16.15 2.02
N LYS A 78 -9.44 -17.22 2.76
CA LYS A 78 -9.89 -18.58 2.45
C LYS A 78 -11.42 -18.69 2.35
N VAL A 79 -12.15 -17.90 3.14
CA VAL A 79 -13.61 -17.84 3.10
C VAL A 79 -14.10 -17.32 1.75
N ASN A 80 -13.55 -16.20 1.28
CA ASN A 80 -13.93 -15.62 -0.01
C ASN A 80 -13.45 -16.48 -1.19
N LEU A 81 -12.26 -17.08 -1.11
CA LEU A 81 -11.78 -18.04 -2.11
C LEU A 81 -12.74 -19.24 -2.27
N LYS A 82 -13.23 -19.78 -1.14
CA LYS A 82 -14.22 -20.86 -1.14
C LYS A 82 -15.54 -20.44 -1.78
N GLN A 83 -16.01 -19.23 -1.51
CA GLN A 83 -17.23 -18.68 -2.14
C GLN A 83 -17.06 -18.46 -3.65
N ILE A 84 -15.87 -18.07 -4.08
CA ILE A 84 -15.52 -17.90 -5.50
C ILE A 84 -15.35 -19.25 -6.22
N GLY A 85 -15.16 -20.34 -5.48
CA GLY A 85 -14.94 -21.68 -6.04
C GLY A 85 -13.49 -21.95 -6.45
N ILE A 86 -12.52 -21.17 -5.93
CA ILE A 86 -11.09 -21.43 -6.15
C ILE A 86 -10.57 -22.29 -4.99
N SER A 87 -10.07 -23.48 -5.31
CA SER A 87 -9.37 -24.35 -4.35
C SER A 87 -7.95 -23.83 -4.13
N SER A 88 -7.69 -23.26 -2.96
CA SER A 88 -6.36 -22.78 -2.57
C SER A 88 -5.33 -23.90 -2.57
N ASP A 89 -5.70 -25.06 -2.01
CA ASP A 89 -4.78 -26.18 -1.78
C ASP A 89 -4.16 -26.69 -3.09
N ARG A 90 -4.93 -26.68 -4.18
CA ARG A 90 -4.45 -27.09 -5.51
C ARG A 90 -3.48 -26.07 -6.10
N LEU A 91 -3.73 -24.77 -5.94
CA LEU A 91 -2.87 -23.71 -6.49
C LEU A 91 -1.57 -23.59 -5.70
N ASP A 92 -1.64 -23.78 -4.38
CA ASP A 92 -0.48 -23.83 -3.51
C ASP A 92 0.40 -25.05 -3.87
N SER A 93 -0.20 -26.20 -4.15
CA SER A 93 0.52 -27.40 -4.64
C SER A 93 1.17 -27.21 -6.01
N MET A 94 0.69 -26.27 -6.82
CA MET A 94 1.25 -25.94 -8.14
C MET A 94 2.38 -24.89 -8.05
N ASN A 95 2.79 -24.50 -6.84
CA ASN A 95 3.79 -23.45 -6.57
C ASN A 95 3.50 -22.12 -7.29
N VAL A 96 2.22 -21.80 -7.47
CA VAL A 96 1.84 -20.49 -8.01
C VAL A 96 2.02 -19.47 -6.88
N SER A 97 3.04 -18.61 -6.94
CA SER A 97 3.28 -17.62 -5.89
C SER A 97 2.34 -16.42 -6.01
N SER A 98 1.82 -15.93 -4.89
CA SER A 98 1.05 -14.66 -4.78
C SER A 98 -0.15 -14.57 -5.73
N TRP A 99 -0.78 -15.69 -6.07
CA TRP A 99 -1.93 -15.72 -6.97
C TRP A 99 -3.17 -15.06 -6.37
N ASN A 100 -3.35 -15.18 -5.04
CA ASN A 100 -4.45 -14.62 -4.25
C ASN A 100 -4.21 -13.18 -3.78
N TYR A 101 -3.12 -12.56 -4.22
CA TYR A 101 -2.72 -11.21 -3.83
C TYR A 101 -3.46 -10.15 -4.65
N LEU A 102 -3.85 -9.04 -4.03
CA LEU A 102 -4.43 -7.86 -4.64
C LEU A 102 -3.63 -6.64 -4.20
N GLU A 103 -3.44 -5.70 -5.13
CA GLU A 103 -2.66 -4.48 -4.89
C GLU A 103 -3.36 -3.30 -5.55
N GLU A 104 -3.37 -2.16 -4.87
CA GLU A 104 -3.74 -0.86 -5.42
C GLU A 104 -2.68 0.17 -5.05
N LYS A 105 -2.36 1.03 -6.02
CA LYS A 105 -1.39 2.12 -5.85
C LYS A 105 -2.06 3.42 -6.25
N TYR A 106 -1.90 4.44 -5.42
CA TYR A 106 -2.45 5.75 -5.65
C TYR A 106 -1.38 6.81 -5.45
N THR A 107 -1.39 7.81 -6.32
CA THR A 107 -0.51 8.98 -6.24
C THR A 107 -1.34 10.25 -6.35
N CYS A 108 -1.01 11.27 -5.59
CA CYS A 108 -1.60 12.60 -5.73
C CYS A 108 -0.58 13.67 -5.39
N GLU A 109 -0.71 14.84 -5.99
CA GLU A 109 0.05 16.02 -5.62
C GLU A 109 -0.88 17.02 -4.95
N ILE A 110 -0.46 17.57 -3.81
CA ILE A 110 -1.19 18.62 -3.10
C ILE A 110 -0.33 19.87 -2.97
N ILE A 111 -0.98 21.03 -2.94
CA ILE A 111 -0.34 22.31 -2.63
C ILE A 111 -0.94 22.83 -1.33
N CYS A 112 -0.15 22.82 -0.26
CA CYS A 112 -0.60 23.22 1.07
C CYS A 112 0.52 23.92 1.87
N GLU A 113 0.19 24.43 3.05
CA GLU A 113 1.22 24.84 4.01
C GLU A 113 1.98 23.60 4.50
N PHE A 114 3.28 23.71 4.74
CA PHE A 114 4.11 22.57 5.18
C PHE A 114 3.53 21.85 6.40
N ALA A 115 3.05 22.61 7.40
CA ALA A 115 2.46 22.07 8.62
C ALA A 115 1.13 21.31 8.39
N LYS A 116 0.49 21.48 7.23
CA LYS A 116 -0.81 20.85 6.90
C LYS A 116 -0.67 19.59 6.05
N ILE A 117 0.54 19.20 5.64
CA ILE A 117 0.76 18.04 4.78
C ILE A 117 0.12 16.79 5.39
N GLU A 118 0.45 16.44 6.63
CA GLU A 118 -0.06 15.22 7.29
C GLU A 118 -1.60 15.19 7.34
N GLN A 119 -2.22 16.33 7.65
CA GLN A 119 -3.69 16.44 7.74
C GLN A 119 -4.36 16.23 6.38
N GLU A 120 -3.89 16.93 5.34
CA GLU A 120 -4.42 16.79 3.97
C GLU A 120 -4.22 15.36 3.44
N ALA A 121 -3.05 14.81 3.76
CA ALA A 121 -2.65 13.49 3.33
C ALA A 121 -3.52 12.40 4.00
N LYS A 122 -3.93 12.57 5.26
CA LYS A 122 -4.93 11.71 5.93
C LYS A 122 -6.30 11.79 5.27
N ILE A 123 -6.78 12.99 4.93
CA ILE A 123 -8.09 13.18 4.26
C ILE A 123 -8.12 12.47 2.90
N ILE A 124 -7.02 12.55 2.13
CA ILE A 124 -6.89 11.87 0.84
C ILE A 124 -6.86 10.35 1.03
N THR A 125 -6.11 9.87 2.02
CA THR A 125 -6.01 8.44 2.34
C THR A 125 -7.38 7.85 2.68
N GLU A 126 -8.19 8.52 3.50
CA GLU A 126 -9.55 8.08 3.83
C GLU A 126 -10.44 7.95 2.58
N LYS A 127 -10.30 8.88 1.62
CA LYS A 127 -11.01 8.80 0.33
C LYS A 127 -10.59 7.57 -0.47
N TRP A 128 -9.28 7.32 -0.58
CA TRP A 128 -8.77 6.14 -1.30
C TRP A 128 -9.19 4.84 -0.65
N ILE A 129 -9.11 4.74 0.68
CA ILE A 129 -9.63 3.60 1.44
C ILE A 129 -11.12 3.38 1.11
N GLY A 130 -11.92 4.45 1.11
CA GLY A 130 -13.34 4.38 0.75
C GLY A 130 -13.59 3.83 -0.67
N LEU A 131 -12.72 4.16 -1.63
CA LEU A 131 -12.78 3.61 -2.98
C LEU A 131 -12.41 2.12 -3.01
N ILE A 132 -11.33 1.72 -2.33
CA ILE A 132 -10.89 0.31 -2.28
C ILE A 132 -11.98 -0.56 -1.66
N LYS A 133 -12.53 -0.15 -0.50
CA LYS A 133 -13.58 -0.89 0.22
C LYS A 133 -14.79 -1.22 -0.67
N LYS A 134 -15.16 -0.27 -1.54
CA LYS A 134 -16.30 -0.39 -2.47
C LYS A 134 -15.97 -1.15 -3.75
N LYS A 135 -14.74 -1.04 -4.23
CA LYS A 135 -14.29 -1.59 -5.53
C LYS A 135 -14.33 -3.12 -5.54
N TYR A 136 -13.92 -3.75 -4.44
CA TYR A 136 -13.57 -5.16 -4.42
C TYR A 136 -14.72 -6.09 -4.02
N SER A 137 -15.68 -6.27 -4.95
CA SER A 137 -16.70 -7.31 -4.84
C SER A 137 -16.12 -8.73 -5.05
N LEU A 138 -16.84 -9.76 -4.60
CA LEU A 138 -16.47 -11.16 -4.85
C LEU A 138 -16.30 -11.47 -6.34
N GLU A 139 -17.17 -10.93 -7.18
CA GLU A 139 -17.10 -11.11 -8.64
C GLU A 139 -15.82 -10.48 -9.23
N LEU A 140 -15.49 -9.26 -8.83
CA LEU A 140 -14.26 -8.60 -9.31
C LEU A 140 -13.01 -9.35 -8.84
N LYS A 141 -13.00 -9.81 -7.58
CA LYS A 141 -11.92 -10.64 -7.04
C LYS A 141 -11.78 -11.92 -7.87
N SER A 142 -12.87 -12.64 -8.09
CA SER A 142 -12.88 -13.86 -8.92
C SER A 142 -12.23 -13.62 -10.29
N LYS A 143 -12.69 -12.59 -11.01
CA LYS A 143 -12.13 -12.25 -12.32
C LYS A 143 -10.62 -11.97 -12.27
N LYS A 144 -10.19 -11.09 -11.37
CA LYS A 144 -8.76 -10.73 -11.21
C LYS A 144 -7.91 -11.94 -10.85
N LEU A 145 -8.39 -12.79 -9.95
CA LEU A 145 -7.68 -13.99 -9.52
C LEU A 145 -7.55 -15.01 -10.65
N ILE A 146 -8.63 -15.26 -11.39
CA ILE A 146 -8.62 -16.17 -12.55
C ILE A 146 -7.64 -15.67 -13.62
N ASP A 147 -7.63 -14.37 -13.91
CA ASP A 147 -6.69 -13.78 -14.88
C ASP A 147 -5.24 -13.91 -14.41
N LYS A 148 -4.97 -13.72 -13.10
CA LYS A 148 -3.64 -13.99 -12.51
C LYS A 148 -3.24 -15.45 -12.59
N ILE A 149 -4.13 -16.38 -12.24
CA ILE A 149 -3.86 -17.83 -12.29
C ILE A 149 -3.56 -18.26 -13.74
N ARG A 150 -4.31 -17.75 -14.73
CA ARG A 150 -4.10 -18.06 -16.15
C ARG A 150 -2.77 -17.55 -16.69
N SER A 151 -2.30 -16.42 -16.17
CA SER A 151 -1.05 -15.78 -16.62
C SER A 151 0.18 -16.22 -15.82
N ALA A 152 -0.02 -16.91 -14.69
CA ALA A 152 1.07 -17.37 -13.86
C ALA A 152 1.85 -18.50 -14.52
N ARG A 153 3.18 -18.40 -14.48
CA ARG A 153 4.05 -19.51 -14.89
C ARG A 153 3.99 -20.59 -13.81
N ILE A 154 3.62 -21.81 -14.21
CA ILE A 154 3.66 -22.98 -13.33
C ILE A 154 5.13 -23.37 -13.21
N SER A 155 5.74 -23.10 -12.05
CA SER A 155 7.14 -23.40 -11.77
C SER A 155 7.39 -24.86 -11.36
N GLY A 156 6.32 -25.67 -11.24
CA GLY A 156 6.38 -27.08 -10.84
C GLY A 156 6.76 -28.07 -11.94
N PHE A 157 6.89 -27.63 -13.19
CA PHE A 157 7.47 -28.43 -14.28
C PHE A 157 8.83 -27.83 -14.63
N SER A 158 9.88 -28.36 -14.03
CA SER A 158 11.25 -28.20 -14.55
C SER A 158 11.37 -29.02 -15.83
N GLU A 159 12.11 -28.49 -16.82
CA GLU A 159 12.66 -29.28 -17.94
C GLU A 159 13.55 -30.41 -17.44
#